data_AF-A0A3N5TP71-F1
#
_entry.id   AF-A0A3N5TP71-F1
#
_cell.length_a   1.000
_cell.length_b   1.000
_cell.length_c   1.000
_cell.angle_alpha   90.00
_cell.angle_beta   90.00
_cell.angle_gamma   90.00
#
_symmetry.space_group_name_H-M   'P 1'
#
loop_
_entity.id
_entity.type
_entity.pdbx_description
1 polymer ?
#
loop_
_entity_poly.entity_id
_entity_poly.type
_entity_poly.pdbx_seq_one_letter_code
_entity_poly.pdbx_strand_id
1 'polypeptide(L)'
;MPILDGKEQERQGLMETANLMVVSARTAPKSGGRDDIFTAVVYGQEVEEIAADMEKIAAERNQVAWGQQAQNVRASEVIVLIGVRGTTSYVTNCGACGYDSCDAFNKAEKRRRQDFDGPNCIFKTLDLGIAVGSAAKTANLLNADNRIFYRIGAAAMRLNYMPGASTIMGIPLSARGKNPYFDRV
;
A
#
# COMPACT_ATOMS: atom_id res chain seq x y z
N MET A 1 -0.97 34.12 -24.28
CA MET A 1 -0.20 32.90 -24.57
C MET A 1 -0.64 31.85 -23.55
N PRO A 2 -1.12 30.67 -23.94
CA PRO A 2 -1.48 29.64 -22.97
C PRO A 2 -0.19 29.03 -22.41
N ILE A 3 0.32 29.59 -21.31
CA ILE A 3 1.39 29.00 -20.50
C ILE A 3 0.71 28.27 -19.34
N LEU A 4 1.05 27.00 -19.15
CA LEU A 4 0.59 26.21 -18.00
C LEU A 4 1.64 26.30 -16.88
N ASP A 5 1.17 26.36 -15.63
CA ASP A 5 2.05 26.34 -14.46
C ASP A 5 2.66 24.94 -14.25
N GLY A 6 3.98 24.87 -14.07
CA GLY A 6 4.72 23.61 -13.95
C GLY A 6 4.26 22.75 -12.76
N LYS A 7 3.98 23.36 -11.60
CA LYS A 7 3.60 22.60 -10.39
C LYS A 7 2.24 21.93 -10.55
N GLU A 8 1.32 22.61 -11.20
CA GLU A 8 0.02 22.02 -11.50
C GLU A 8 0.15 20.85 -12.50
N GLN A 9 1.05 20.97 -13.49
CA GLN A 9 1.33 19.87 -14.42
C GLN A 9 2.03 18.68 -13.75
N GLU A 10 2.97 18.94 -12.82
CA GLU A 10 3.58 17.91 -11.98
C GLU A 10 2.52 17.14 -11.17
N ARG A 11 1.60 17.86 -10.51
CA ARG A 11 0.50 17.27 -9.75
C ARG A 11 -0.42 16.42 -10.63
N GLN A 12 -0.77 16.90 -11.82
CA GLN A 12 -1.57 16.15 -12.79
C GLN A 12 -0.85 14.88 -13.24
N GLY A 13 0.44 14.97 -13.57
CA GLY A 13 1.26 13.82 -13.95
C GLY A 13 1.37 12.75 -12.85
N LEU A 14 1.43 13.16 -11.57
CA LEU A 14 1.39 12.22 -10.44
C LEU A 14 0.05 11.50 -10.32
N MET A 15 -1.07 12.20 -10.51
CA MET A 15 -2.41 11.57 -10.52
C MET A 15 -2.54 10.55 -11.65
N GLU A 16 -2.08 10.89 -12.86
CA GLU A 16 -2.07 9.97 -14.01
C GLU A 16 -1.17 8.76 -13.75
N THR A 17 0.03 8.99 -13.20
CA THR A 17 0.96 7.94 -12.81
C THR A 17 0.32 6.98 -11.81
N ALA A 18 -0.34 7.50 -10.77
CA ALA A 18 -1.03 6.68 -9.77
C ALA A 18 -2.15 5.82 -10.38
N ASN A 19 -2.92 6.37 -11.32
CA ASN A 19 -3.95 5.61 -12.03
C ASN A 19 -3.32 4.46 -12.84
N LEU A 20 -2.20 4.71 -13.53
CA LEU A 20 -1.47 3.68 -14.27
C LEU A 20 -0.82 2.62 -13.36
N MET A 21 -0.38 3.02 -12.16
CA MET A 21 0.08 2.07 -11.13
C MET A 21 -1.06 1.17 -10.66
N VAL A 22 -2.26 1.70 -10.47
CA VAL A 22 -3.46 0.91 -10.13
C VAL A 22 -3.77 -0.11 -11.23
N VAL A 23 -3.70 0.30 -12.50
CA VAL A 23 -3.85 -0.62 -13.64
C VAL A 23 -2.80 -1.73 -13.58
N SER A 24 -1.55 -1.37 -13.30
CA SER A 24 -0.43 -2.31 -13.24
C SER A 24 -0.56 -3.30 -12.07
N ALA A 25 -1.02 -2.85 -10.91
CA ALA A 25 -1.34 -3.72 -9.78
C ALA A 25 -2.49 -4.69 -10.11
N ARG A 26 -3.54 -4.18 -10.76
CA ARG A 26 -4.71 -4.98 -11.16
C ARG A 26 -4.35 -6.06 -12.17
N THR A 27 -3.49 -5.78 -13.13
CA THR A 27 -3.13 -6.73 -14.20
C THR A 27 -1.93 -7.62 -13.87
N ALA A 28 -1.27 -7.39 -12.73
CA ALA A 28 -0.13 -8.19 -12.29
C ALA A 28 -0.47 -9.70 -12.24
N PRO A 29 0.45 -10.62 -12.55
CA PRO A 29 0.16 -12.05 -12.51
C PRO A 29 -0.19 -12.49 -11.08
N LYS A 30 -1.24 -13.32 -10.95
CA LYS A 30 -1.78 -13.78 -9.67
C LYS A 30 -2.04 -15.28 -9.69
N SER A 31 -2.01 -15.88 -8.51
CA SER A 31 -2.21 -17.31 -8.29
C SER A 31 -3.54 -17.76 -8.93
N GLY A 32 -3.42 -18.60 -9.97
CA GLY A 32 -4.56 -19.14 -10.73
C GLY A 32 -5.45 -18.09 -11.40
N GLY A 33 -4.92 -16.89 -11.66
CA GLY A 33 -5.69 -15.78 -12.23
C GLY A 33 -6.77 -15.23 -11.29
N ARG A 34 -6.77 -15.60 -10.00
CA ARG A 34 -7.78 -15.15 -9.04
C ARG A 34 -7.39 -13.82 -8.44
N ASP A 35 -8.27 -12.84 -8.59
CA ASP A 35 -8.01 -11.49 -8.15
C ASP A 35 -8.64 -11.19 -6.80
N ASP A 36 -7.80 -11.12 -5.77
CA ASP A 36 -8.16 -10.72 -4.41
C ASP A 36 -7.48 -9.41 -4.01
N ILE A 37 -6.93 -8.66 -4.99
CA ILE A 37 -6.25 -7.39 -4.77
C ILE A 37 -7.27 -6.26 -4.75
N PHE A 38 -7.09 -5.39 -3.76
CA PHE A 38 -7.75 -4.10 -3.66
C PHE A 38 -6.75 -3.00 -4.01
N THR A 39 -7.24 -1.92 -4.61
CA THR A 39 -6.40 -0.77 -5.02
C THR A 39 -7.16 0.52 -4.74
N ALA A 40 -6.47 1.54 -4.25
CA ALA A 40 -7.03 2.88 -4.10
C ALA A 40 -5.96 3.95 -4.39
N VAL A 41 -6.41 5.12 -4.86
CA VAL A 41 -5.59 6.33 -4.95
C VAL A 41 -6.10 7.29 -3.89
N VAL A 42 -5.21 7.74 -3.01
CA VAL A 42 -5.48 8.68 -1.93
C VAL A 42 -4.80 9.99 -2.26
N TYR A 43 -5.53 11.10 -2.12
CA TYR A 43 -5.06 12.46 -2.39
C TYR A 43 -5.80 13.43 -1.47
N GLY A 44 -5.34 14.68 -1.34
CA GLY A 44 -6.04 15.69 -0.55
C GLY A 44 -5.95 15.45 0.96
N GLN A 45 -7.05 15.67 1.68
CA GLN A 45 -7.10 15.61 3.14
C GLN A 45 -6.76 14.22 3.69
N GLU A 46 -7.12 13.17 2.96
CA GLU A 46 -6.92 11.78 3.37
C GLU A 46 -5.42 11.40 3.46
N VAL A 47 -4.54 12.12 2.75
CA VAL A 47 -3.08 11.99 2.91
C VAL A 47 -2.65 12.47 4.30
N GLU A 48 -3.19 13.61 4.75
CA GLU A 48 -2.92 14.13 6.09
C GLU A 48 -3.47 13.19 7.16
N GLU A 49 -4.66 12.61 6.96
CA GLU A 49 -5.24 11.65 7.92
C GLU A 49 -4.36 10.41 8.11
N ILE A 50 -3.76 9.90 7.03
CA ILE A 50 -2.77 8.81 7.10
C ILE A 50 -1.53 9.25 7.88
N ALA A 51 -0.97 10.43 7.56
CA ALA A 51 0.22 10.94 8.25
C ALA A 51 -0.04 11.15 9.75
N ALA A 52 -1.18 11.75 10.10
CA ALA A 52 -1.59 11.98 11.47
C ALA A 52 -1.82 10.66 12.24
N ASP A 53 -2.40 9.63 11.63
CA ASP A 53 -2.52 8.33 12.29
C ASP A 53 -1.16 7.63 12.47
N MET A 54 -0.22 7.79 11.53
CA MET A 54 1.15 7.32 11.72
C MET A 54 1.85 8.01 12.92
N GLU A 55 1.59 9.30 13.15
CA GLU A 55 2.09 10.01 14.34
C GLU A 55 1.42 9.51 15.63
N LYS A 56 0.12 9.19 15.60
CA LYS A 56 -0.57 8.54 16.73
C LYS A 56 0.06 7.18 17.06
N ILE A 57 0.32 6.35 16.04
CA ILE A 57 1.03 5.07 16.21
C ILE A 57 2.42 5.28 16.82
N ALA A 58 3.14 6.32 16.38
CA ALA A 58 4.45 6.67 16.92
C ALA A 58 4.39 6.92 18.43
N ALA A 59 3.40 7.70 18.88
CA ALA A 59 3.17 8.00 20.28
C ALA A 59 2.74 6.76 21.08
N GLU A 60 1.75 6.01 20.59
CA GLU A 60 1.24 4.79 21.23
C GLU A 60 2.33 3.72 21.43
N ARG A 61 3.26 3.60 20.48
CA ARG A 61 4.29 2.56 20.49
C ARG A 61 5.65 3.05 20.98
N ASN A 62 5.79 4.34 21.27
CA ASN A 62 7.06 5.00 21.55
C ASN A 62 8.14 4.70 20.48
N GLN A 63 7.76 4.81 19.20
CA GLN A 63 8.62 4.50 18.05
C GLN A 63 8.77 5.72 17.13
N VAL A 64 9.84 6.48 17.35
CA VAL A 64 10.15 7.74 16.64
C VAL A 64 10.14 7.60 15.11
N ALA A 65 10.57 6.44 14.59
CA ALA A 65 10.62 6.17 13.16
C ALA A 65 9.25 6.30 12.44
N TRP A 66 8.13 6.11 13.15
CA TRP A 66 6.79 6.31 12.56
C TRP A 66 6.51 7.80 12.32
N GLY A 67 6.83 8.66 13.28
CA GLY A 67 6.65 10.11 13.14
C GLY A 67 7.55 10.72 12.08
N GLN A 68 8.81 10.26 11.98
CA GLN A 68 9.71 10.68 10.89
C GLN A 68 9.13 10.32 9.51
N GLN A 69 8.63 9.09 9.36
CA GLN A 69 8.02 8.67 8.10
C GLN A 69 6.69 9.38 7.81
N ALA A 70 5.95 9.81 8.83
CA ALA A 70 4.71 10.57 8.64
C ALA A 70 4.98 11.91 7.94
N GLN A 71 6.08 12.59 8.26
CA GLN A 71 6.46 13.84 7.59
C GLN A 71 6.72 13.63 6.09
N ASN A 72 7.37 12.53 5.71
CA ASN A 72 7.60 12.19 4.31
C ASN A 72 6.28 11.88 3.58
N VAL A 73 5.35 11.22 4.26
CA VAL A 73 4.01 10.91 3.73
C VAL A 73 3.20 12.19 3.54
N ARG A 74 3.22 13.10 4.50
CA ARG A 74 2.57 14.42 4.43
C ARG A 74 3.07 15.27 3.26
N ALA A 75 4.35 15.11 2.89
CA ALA A 75 4.94 15.78 1.74
C ALA A 75 4.57 15.14 0.39
N SER A 76 3.72 14.11 0.36
CA SER A 76 3.30 13.41 -0.85
C SER A 76 1.99 13.97 -1.37
N GLU A 77 1.92 14.19 -2.68
CA GLU A 77 0.72 14.70 -3.32
C GLU A 77 -0.33 13.61 -3.53
N VAL A 78 0.13 12.36 -3.72
CA VAL A 78 -0.71 11.16 -3.89
C VAL A 78 -0.09 9.95 -3.21
N ILE A 79 -0.94 9.04 -2.75
CA ILE A 79 -0.57 7.72 -2.26
C ILE A 79 -1.39 6.66 -3.00
N VAL A 80 -0.72 5.63 -3.54
CA VAL A 80 -1.40 4.42 -4.02
C VAL A 80 -1.43 3.38 -2.90
N LEU A 81 -2.62 2.94 -2.52
CA LEU A 81 -2.80 1.83 -1.59
C LEU A 81 -3.09 0.53 -2.36
N ILE A 82 -2.44 -0.55 -1.95
CA ILE A 82 -2.65 -1.89 -2.51
C ILE A 82 -2.84 -2.85 -1.35
N GLY A 83 -3.99 -3.48 -1.29
CA GLY A 83 -4.35 -4.45 -0.26
C GLY A 83 -4.69 -5.80 -0.85
N VAL A 84 -4.77 -6.84 -0.01
CA VAL A 84 -5.20 -8.17 -0.44
C VAL A 84 -6.18 -8.77 0.55
N ARG A 85 -7.16 -9.53 0.04
CA ARG A 85 -7.92 -10.49 0.86
C ARG A 85 -7.08 -11.74 1.07
N GLY A 86 -6.18 -11.71 2.04
CA GLY A 86 -5.27 -12.82 2.34
C GLY A 86 -5.85 -13.87 3.29
N THR A 87 -6.99 -13.61 3.91
CA THR A 87 -7.64 -14.52 4.88
C THR A 87 -8.38 -15.69 4.24
N THR A 88 -8.35 -15.81 2.91
CA THR A 88 -8.88 -16.94 2.13
C THR A 88 -7.75 -17.70 1.44
N SER A 89 -7.90 -19.01 1.29
CA SER A 89 -6.87 -19.85 0.69
C SER A 89 -6.90 -19.86 -0.83
N TYR A 90 -5.74 -20.11 -1.44
CA TYR A 90 -5.60 -20.46 -2.86
C TYR A 90 -5.86 -21.95 -3.16
N VAL A 91 -6.39 -22.72 -2.20
CA VAL A 91 -6.86 -24.13 -2.37
C VAL A 91 -5.82 -25.16 -2.86
N THR A 92 -4.55 -25.01 -2.45
CA THR A 92 -3.48 -25.96 -2.81
C THR A 92 -2.96 -26.85 -1.66
N ASN A 93 -3.47 -26.68 -0.44
CA ASN A 93 -3.04 -27.43 0.77
C ASN A 93 -1.51 -27.46 1.00
N CYS A 94 -0.80 -26.35 0.75
CA CYS A 94 0.68 -26.30 0.79
C CYS A 94 1.31 -26.27 2.20
N GLY A 95 0.53 -26.07 3.27
CA GLY A 95 1.06 -25.98 4.65
C GLY A 95 1.80 -24.68 5.02
N ALA A 96 2.23 -23.86 4.06
CA ALA A 96 3.07 -22.67 4.32
C ALA A 96 2.42 -21.55 5.14
N CYS A 97 1.10 -21.61 5.36
CA CYS A 97 0.38 -20.71 6.28
C CYS A 97 0.33 -21.23 7.73
N GLY A 98 0.94 -22.40 8.01
CA GLY A 98 1.00 -23.02 9.33
C GLY A 98 -0.18 -23.93 9.68
N TYR A 99 -1.05 -24.27 8.72
CA TYR A 99 -2.21 -25.15 8.92
C TYR A 99 -2.12 -26.41 8.05
N ASP A 100 -2.64 -27.52 8.56
CA ASP A 100 -2.61 -28.84 7.90
C ASP A 100 -3.40 -28.90 6.58
N SER A 101 -4.41 -28.05 6.43
CA SER A 101 -5.19 -27.95 5.20
C SER A 101 -5.71 -26.53 4.96
N CYS A 102 -6.08 -26.23 3.70
CA CYS A 102 -6.75 -25.00 3.32
C CYS A 102 -8.12 -24.86 4.00
N ASP A 103 -8.83 -25.96 4.26
CA ASP A 103 -10.08 -25.94 5.00
C ASP A 103 -9.86 -25.53 6.47
N ALA A 104 -8.86 -26.12 7.14
CA ALA A 104 -8.47 -25.73 8.49
C ALA A 104 -8.05 -24.27 8.55
N PHE A 105 -7.25 -23.80 7.57
CA PHE A 105 -6.90 -22.39 7.43
C PHE A 105 -8.14 -21.50 7.24
N ASN A 106 -9.08 -21.86 6.36
CA ASN A 106 -10.26 -21.04 6.08
C ASN A 106 -11.17 -20.91 7.32
N LYS A 107 -11.29 -21.98 8.12
CA LYS A 107 -12.06 -22.01 9.37
C LYS A 107 -11.33 -21.38 10.56
N ALA A 108 -10.02 -21.20 10.45
CA ALA A 108 -9.23 -20.61 11.52
C ALA A 108 -9.67 -19.18 11.80
N GLU A 109 -9.73 -18.85 13.09
CA GLU A 109 -10.07 -17.51 13.56
C GLU A 109 -9.11 -16.46 12.98
N LYS A 110 -9.68 -15.41 12.38
CA LYS A 110 -8.90 -14.28 11.86
C LYS A 110 -8.87 -13.18 12.89
N ARG A 111 -7.66 -12.80 13.30
CA ARG A 111 -7.48 -11.76 14.32
C ARG A 111 -6.53 -10.68 13.81
N ARG A 112 -6.94 -9.43 14.03
CA ARG A 112 -5.98 -8.33 14.05
C ARG A 112 -5.05 -8.54 15.23
N ARG A 113 -3.73 -8.49 14.97
CA ARG A 113 -2.74 -8.40 16.04
C ARG A 113 -2.25 -6.97 16.13
N GLN A 114 -1.07 -6.68 15.59
CA GLN A 114 -0.50 -5.34 15.69
C GLN A 114 -1.06 -4.39 14.63
N ASP A 115 -0.85 -4.70 13.35
CA ASP A 115 -1.23 -3.81 12.24
C ASP A 115 -2.18 -4.46 11.23
N PHE A 116 -2.17 -5.79 11.12
CA PHE A 116 -2.85 -6.53 10.09
C PHE A 116 -3.60 -7.75 10.62
N ASP A 117 -4.54 -8.23 9.82
CA ASP A 117 -5.35 -9.40 10.11
C ASP A 117 -4.63 -10.65 9.62
N GLY A 118 -4.59 -11.69 10.45
CA GLY A 118 -3.97 -12.96 10.11
C GLY A 118 -4.73 -14.15 10.69
N PRO A 119 -4.39 -15.38 10.26
CA PRO A 119 -3.32 -15.74 9.32
C PRO A 119 -3.65 -15.41 7.86
N ASN A 120 -2.62 -15.20 7.04
CA ASN A 120 -2.74 -14.96 5.59
C ASN A 120 -2.24 -16.16 4.79
N CYS A 121 -2.91 -16.47 3.68
CA CYS A 121 -2.45 -17.46 2.72
C CYS A 121 -1.18 -16.95 2.02
N ILE A 122 -0.12 -17.77 1.98
CA ILE A 122 1.16 -17.37 1.38
C ILE A 122 1.01 -16.91 -0.08
N PHE A 123 0.16 -17.58 -0.86
CA PHE A 123 -0.09 -17.25 -2.26
C PHE A 123 -0.74 -15.88 -2.41
N LYS A 124 -1.65 -15.51 -1.50
CA LYS A 124 -2.26 -14.18 -1.49
C LYS A 124 -1.26 -13.10 -1.08
N THR A 125 -0.37 -13.40 -0.14
CA THR A 125 0.74 -12.51 0.21
C THR A 125 1.73 -12.33 -0.96
N LEU A 126 2.02 -13.39 -1.72
CA LEU A 126 2.85 -13.32 -2.93
C LEU A 126 2.16 -12.51 -4.03
N ASP A 127 0.86 -12.74 -4.26
CA ASP A 127 0.04 -11.96 -5.20
C ASP A 127 0.09 -10.46 -4.86
N LEU A 128 0.01 -10.11 -3.56
CA LEU A 128 0.19 -8.74 -3.08
C LEU A 128 1.59 -8.20 -3.42
N GLY A 129 2.63 -8.98 -3.14
CA GLY A 129 4.01 -8.59 -3.45
C GLY A 129 4.23 -8.33 -4.94
N ILE A 130 3.67 -9.17 -5.80
CA ILE A 130 3.71 -9.00 -7.26
C ILE A 130 2.97 -7.71 -7.66
N ALA A 131 1.75 -7.49 -7.16
CA ALA A 131 0.96 -6.29 -7.47
C ALA A 131 1.66 -5.00 -7.04
N VAL A 132 2.21 -4.98 -5.82
CA VAL A 132 2.99 -3.86 -5.28
C VAL A 132 4.25 -3.61 -6.10
N GLY A 133 4.97 -4.68 -6.48
CA GLY A 133 6.16 -4.59 -7.33
C GLY A 133 5.85 -4.05 -8.73
N SER A 134 4.74 -4.50 -9.35
CA SER A 134 4.28 -4.00 -10.65
C SER A 134 3.91 -2.51 -10.59
N ALA A 135 3.18 -2.09 -9.56
CA ALA A 135 2.85 -0.67 -9.36
C ALA A 135 4.11 0.19 -9.16
N ALA A 136 5.03 -0.21 -8.28
CA ALA A 136 6.27 0.52 -8.06
C ALA A 136 7.14 0.59 -9.33
N LYS A 137 7.16 -0.47 -10.15
CA LYS A 137 7.83 -0.45 -11.45
C LYS A 137 7.22 0.59 -12.39
N THR A 138 5.89 0.71 -12.42
CA THR A 138 5.19 1.70 -13.26
C THR A 138 5.53 3.13 -12.85
N ALA A 139 5.54 3.43 -11.55
CA ALA A 139 6.00 4.73 -11.05
C ALA A 139 7.43 5.05 -11.54
N ASN A 140 8.34 4.08 -11.43
CA ASN A 140 9.73 4.24 -11.87
C ASN A 140 9.86 4.42 -13.39
N LEU A 141 9.03 3.76 -14.20
CA LEU A 141 9.02 3.95 -15.66
C LEU A 141 8.60 5.37 -16.06
N LEU A 142 7.77 6.02 -15.22
CA LEU A 142 7.28 7.38 -15.42
C LEU A 142 8.11 8.42 -14.64
N ASN A 143 9.22 7.99 -14.03
CA ASN A 143 10.11 8.82 -13.21
C ASN A 143 9.41 9.56 -12.05
N ALA A 144 8.32 9.01 -11.52
CA ALA A 144 7.72 9.49 -10.28
C ALA A 144 8.49 8.91 -9.08
N ASP A 145 8.99 9.79 -8.22
CA ASP A 145 9.64 9.35 -6.97
C ASP A 145 8.63 8.56 -6.13
N ASN A 146 9.06 7.40 -5.64
CA ASN A 146 8.20 6.50 -4.87
C ASN A 146 9.01 5.59 -3.95
N ARG A 147 8.33 4.97 -2.97
CA ARG A 147 8.89 3.90 -2.13
C ARG A 147 7.76 3.12 -1.47
N ILE A 148 7.89 1.80 -1.33
CA ILE A 148 6.86 0.98 -0.67
C ILE A 148 6.94 1.15 0.85
N PHE A 149 5.83 1.54 1.47
CA PHE A 149 5.71 1.78 2.91
C PHE A 149 4.68 0.83 3.55
N TYR A 150 5.19 -0.04 4.43
CA TYR A 150 4.39 -0.81 5.38
C TYR A 150 3.55 0.10 6.30
N ARG A 151 4.15 1.20 6.78
CA ARG A 151 3.54 2.08 7.79
C ARG A 151 2.30 2.81 7.29
N ILE A 152 2.30 3.21 6.01
CA ILE A 152 1.11 3.76 5.36
C ILE A 152 -0.01 2.71 5.33
N GLY A 153 0.33 1.46 5.00
CA GLY A 153 -0.63 0.35 5.00
C GLY A 153 -1.23 0.08 6.38
N ALA A 154 -0.42 0.13 7.44
CA ALA A 154 -0.88 0.00 8.82
C ALA A 154 -1.85 1.13 9.24
N ALA A 155 -1.52 2.38 8.90
CA ALA A 155 -2.42 3.52 9.14
C ALA A 155 -3.72 3.41 8.34
N ALA A 156 -3.64 3.09 7.04
CA ALA A 156 -4.82 2.84 6.21
C ALA A 156 -5.72 1.70 6.75
N MET A 157 -5.12 0.70 7.39
CA MET A 157 -5.84 -0.40 8.04
C MET A 157 -6.57 0.04 9.31
N ARG A 158 -5.99 0.96 10.11
CA ARG A 158 -6.64 1.56 11.29
C ARG A 158 -7.77 2.51 10.91
N LEU A 159 -7.57 3.28 9.84
CA LEU A 159 -8.54 4.22 9.29
C LEU A 159 -9.65 3.53 8.45
N ASN A 160 -9.56 2.21 8.26
CA ASN A 160 -10.54 1.41 7.52
C ASN A 160 -10.72 1.85 6.04
N TYR A 161 -9.64 2.27 5.38
CA TYR A 161 -9.68 2.76 3.99
C TYR A 161 -9.86 1.66 2.95
N MET A 162 -9.58 0.40 3.30
CA MET A 162 -9.74 -0.74 2.39
C MET A 162 -10.48 -1.90 3.10
N PRO A 163 -11.79 -1.75 3.35
CA PRO A 163 -12.56 -2.78 4.02
C PRO A 163 -12.44 -4.14 3.30
N GLY A 164 -12.11 -5.18 4.07
CA GLY A 164 -11.94 -6.54 3.55
C GLY A 164 -10.53 -6.90 3.08
N ALA A 165 -9.59 -5.93 3.04
CA ALA A 165 -8.17 -6.24 2.96
C ALA A 165 -7.68 -6.72 4.34
N SER A 166 -6.85 -7.76 4.34
CA SER A 166 -6.19 -8.25 5.58
C SER A 166 -4.78 -7.71 5.74
N THR A 167 -4.14 -7.33 4.64
CA THR A 167 -2.82 -6.67 4.59
C THR A 167 -2.88 -5.57 3.53
N ILE A 168 -2.26 -4.43 3.81
CA ILE A 168 -2.20 -3.26 2.91
C ILE A 168 -0.76 -2.75 2.83
N MET A 169 -0.34 -2.28 1.67
CA MET A 169 0.89 -1.52 1.45
C MET A 169 0.53 -0.17 0.84
N GLY A 170 1.27 0.87 1.20
CA GLY A 170 1.14 2.20 0.57
C GLY A 170 2.38 2.55 -0.25
N ILE A 171 2.17 3.29 -1.33
CA ILE A 171 3.22 3.82 -2.20
C ILE A 171 2.95 5.31 -2.37
N PRO A 172 3.59 6.20 -1.59
CA PRO A 172 3.50 7.63 -1.79
C PRO A 172 4.25 8.03 -3.07
N LEU A 173 3.77 9.07 -3.75
CA LEU A 173 4.34 9.63 -4.97
C LEU A 173 4.71 11.11 -4.80
N SER A 174 5.84 11.50 -5.38
CA SER A 174 6.36 12.86 -5.40
C SER A 174 6.99 13.17 -6.76
N ALA A 175 6.93 14.45 -7.17
CA ALA A 175 7.60 15.00 -8.34
C ALA A 175 8.57 16.15 -7.96
N ARG A 176 8.97 16.22 -6.69
CA ARG A 176 9.84 17.27 -6.16
C ARG A 176 11.27 17.11 -6.68
N GLY A 177 12.01 18.22 -6.77
CA GLY A 177 13.42 18.20 -7.18
C GLY A 177 14.37 17.41 -6.27
N LYS A 178 13.96 17.12 -5.03
CA LYS A 178 14.64 16.21 -4.09
C LYS A 178 13.63 15.17 -3.61
N ASN A 179 13.95 13.90 -3.77
CA ASN A 179 13.09 12.79 -3.35
C ASN A 179 12.91 12.78 -1.81
N PRO A 180 11.69 13.01 -1.27
CA PRO A 180 11.46 13.10 0.16
C PRO A 180 11.55 11.74 0.89
N TYR A 181 11.48 10.61 0.17
CA TYR A 181 11.38 9.27 0.77
C TYR A 181 12.72 8.67 1.21
N PHE A 182 13.82 9.35 0.89
CA PHE A 182 15.18 8.96 1.24
C PHE A 182 15.89 9.96 2.15
N ASP A 183 15.18 10.98 2.65
CA ASP A 183 15.74 11.89 3.65
C ASP A 183 16.00 11.13 4.96
N ARG A 184 17.28 11.13 5.36
CA ARG A 184 17.82 10.47 6.57
C ARG A 184 18.23 11.50 7.63
N VAL A 185 17.50 12.61 7.72
CA VAL A 185 17.82 13.69 8.68
C VAL A 185 17.05 13.47 9.97
#